data_AF-D1MVE6-F1
#
_entry.id   AF-D1MVE6-F1
#
_cell.length_a   1.000
_cell.length_b   1.000
_cell.length_c   1.000
_cell.angle_alpha   90.00
_cell.angle_beta   90.00
_cell.angle_gamma   90.00
#
_symmetry.space_group_name_H-M   'P 1'
#
loop_
_entity.id
_entity.type
_entity.pdbx_description
1 polymer ?
#
loop_
_entity_poly.entity_id
_entity_poly.type
_entity_poly.pdbx_seq_one_letter_code
_entity_poly.pdbx_strand_id
1 'polypeptide(L)' 'FQEMEACFIFSEKKTKNCFINGTFEGACANPRKEHCAELVKTRCNETTAFNCNCGGSRTRSHCICQLRRKC' A
#
# COMPACT_ATOMS: atom_id res chain seq x y z
N PHE A 1 17.23 14.17 -5.89
CA PHE A 1 16.94 12.96 -5.10
C PHE A 1 15.54 12.49 -5.47
N GLN A 2 15.43 11.62 -6.47
CA GLN A 2 14.17 11.01 -6.89
C GLN A 2 13.86 9.87 -5.92
N GLU A 3 12.84 10.03 -5.11
CA GLU A 3 12.39 8.98 -4.20
C GLU A 3 11.63 7.92 -4.98
N MET A 4 12.19 6.72 -4.96
CA MET A 4 11.70 5.54 -5.66
C MET A 4 10.31 5.17 -5.12
N GLU A 5 9.30 5.17 -6.00
CA GLU A 5 8.07 4.42 -5.77
C GLU A 5 8.46 2.95 -5.55
N ALA A 6 8.36 2.47 -4.32
CA ALA A 6 8.82 1.14 -3.97
C ALA A 6 7.71 0.41 -3.22
N CYS A 7 7.34 -0.75 -3.74
CA CYS A 7 6.37 -1.64 -3.13
C CYS A 7 7.09 -2.79 -2.44
N PHE A 8 6.84 -3.01 -1.15
CA PHE A 8 7.41 -4.14 -0.43
C PHE A 8 6.32 -5.00 0.19
N ILE A 9 6.44 -6.32 -0.02
CA ILE A 9 5.56 -7.30 0.61
C ILE A 9 6.25 -7.80 1.88
N PHE A 10 5.51 -7.80 2.98
CA PHE A 10 5.97 -8.30 4.27
C PHE A 10 4.89 -9.14 4.96
N SER A 11 5.29 -10.01 5.88
CA SER A 11 4.38 -10.85 6.63
C SER A 11 4.18 -10.34 8.05
N GLU A 12 2.93 -10.41 8.55
CA GLU A 12 2.68 -10.20 9.96
C GLU A 12 2.96 -11.50 10.74
N LYS A 13 3.95 -11.45 11.64
CA LYS A 13 4.46 -12.63 12.38
C LYS A 13 3.40 -13.42 13.16
N LYS A 14 2.30 -12.77 13.57
CA LYS A 14 1.25 -13.42 14.39
C LYS A 14 0.18 -14.12 13.56
N THR A 15 -0.27 -13.49 12.47
CA THR A 15 -1.42 -13.98 11.68
C THR A 15 -1.03 -14.66 10.39
N LYS A 16 0.26 -14.59 9.99
CA LYS A 16 0.72 -15.02 8.67
C LYS A 16 0.01 -14.29 7.52
N ASN A 17 -0.54 -13.11 7.78
CA ASN A 17 -1.14 -12.29 6.74
C ASN A 17 -0.02 -11.62 5.94
N CYS A 18 -0.13 -11.65 4.62
CA CYS A 18 0.72 -10.81 3.78
C CYS A 18 0.17 -9.39 3.77
N PHE A 19 1.09 -8.43 3.84
CA PHE A 19 0.83 -7.03 3.63
C PHE A 19 1.76 -6.52 2.54
N ILE A 20 1.28 -5.54 1.79
CA ILE A 20 2.10 -4.77 0.86
C ILE A 20 2.12 -3.33 1.35
N ASN A 21 3.30 -2.76 1.51
CA ASN A 21 3.46 -1.33 1.68
C ASN A 21 3.96 -0.70 0.38
N GLY A 22 3.67 0.58 0.21
CA GLY A 22 4.18 1.38 -0.88
C GLY A 22 4.18 2.85 -0.52
N THR A 23 5.24 3.57 -0.91
CA THR A 23 5.25 5.04 -0.85
C THR A 23 5.06 5.58 -2.25
N PHE A 24 4.04 6.39 -2.44
CA PHE A 24 3.66 6.96 -3.73
C PHE A 24 3.62 8.49 -3.64
N GLU A 25 3.86 9.15 -4.77
CA GLU A 25 3.65 10.59 -4.88
C GLU A 25 2.15 10.93 -4.85
N GLY A 26 1.82 12.02 -4.17
CA GLY A 26 0.44 12.46 -3.96
C GLY A 26 -0.03 12.27 -2.53
N ALA A 27 -0.94 13.14 -2.08
CA ALA A 27 -1.55 13.00 -0.75
C ALA A 27 -2.48 11.79 -0.69
N CYS A 28 -2.73 11.29 0.52
CA CYS A 28 -3.85 10.39 0.76
C CYS A 28 -5.19 11.05 0.34
N ALA A 29 -5.75 10.60 -0.77
CA ALA A 29 -7.10 11.00 -1.19
C ALA A 29 -8.17 10.27 -0.36
N ASN A 30 -9.34 10.89 -0.16
CA ASN A 30 -10.49 10.22 0.45
C ASN A 30 -11.42 9.68 -0.66
N PRO A 31 -11.90 8.42 -0.58
CA PRO A 31 -11.65 7.44 0.47
C PRO A 31 -10.23 6.82 0.41
N ARG A 32 -9.51 6.92 1.54
CA ARG A 32 -8.08 6.52 1.66
C ARG A 32 -7.82 5.07 1.28
N LYS A 33 -8.78 4.20 1.57
CA LYS A 33 -8.67 2.76 1.34
C LYS A 33 -8.64 2.44 -0.15
N GLU A 34 -9.55 3.03 -0.91
CA GLU A 34 -9.69 2.78 -2.35
C GLU A 34 -8.51 3.40 -3.10
N HIS A 35 -8.12 4.63 -2.74
CA HIS A 35 -6.97 5.28 -3.35
C HIS A 35 -5.68 4.45 -3.21
N CYS A 36 -5.37 3.97 -2.01
CA CYS A 36 -4.21 3.11 -1.81
C CYS A 36 -4.34 1.75 -2.50
N ALA A 37 -5.54 1.17 -2.54
CA ALA A 37 -5.76 -0.08 -3.27
C ALA A 37 -5.50 0.09 -4.77
N GLU A 38 -5.94 1.21 -5.36
CA GLU A 38 -5.69 1.53 -6.76
C GLU A 38 -4.21 1.81 -7.04
N LEU A 39 -3.53 2.56 -6.16
CA LEU A 39 -2.09 2.80 -6.28
C LEU A 39 -1.30 1.50 -6.21
N VAL A 40 -1.59 0.64 -5.22
CA VAL A 40 -0.94 -0.65 -5.06
C VAL A 40 -1.23 -1.56 -6.26
N LYS A 41 -2.47 -1.57 -6.75
CA LYS A 41 -2.84 -2.33 -7.94
C LYS A 41 -2.07 -1.88 -9.18
N THR A 42 -1.96 -0.57 -9.39
CA THR A 42 -1.37 0.01 -10.61
C THR A 42 0.15 0.03 -10.57
N ARG A 43 0.74 0.37 -9.42
CA ARG A 43 2.18 0.56 -9.25
C ARG A 43 2.90 -0.71 -8.80
N CYS A 44 2.24 -1.55 -7.99
CA CYS A 44 2.82 -2.80 -7.49
C CYS A 44 2.33 -4.04 -8.24
N ASN A 45 1.44 -3.90 -9.23
CA ASN A 45 0.80 -5.00 -9.96
C ASN A 45 0.12 -6.04 -9.03
N GLU A 46 -0.39 -5.59 -7.88
CA GLU A 46 -0.98 -6.45 -6.85
C GLU A 46 -2.49 -6.18 -6.73
N THR A 47 -3.28 -7.04 -7.34
CA THR A 47 -4.75 -6.91 -7.44
C THR A 47 -5.47 -7.45 -6.21
N THR A 48 -4.77 -8.18 -5.33
CA THR A 48 -5.38 -8.80 -4.14
C THR A 48 -5.30 -7.93 -2.90
N ALA A 49 -4.83 -6.68 -3.04
CA ALA A 49 -4.75 -5.70 -1.98
C ALA A 49 -6.15 -5.29 -1.48
N PHE A 50 -6.35 -5.33 -0.17
CA PHE A 50 -7.58 -4.93 0.51
C PHE A 50 -7.27 -4.36 1.90
N ASN A 51 -8.29 -3.79 2.55
CA ASN A 51 -8.17 -3.15 3.87
C ASN A 51 -6.95 -2.21 3.97
N CYS A 52 -6.79 -1.37 2.96
CA CYS A 52 -5.66 -0.46 2.87
C CYS A 52 -5.76 0.68 3.87
N ASN A 53 -4.63 1.04 4.45
CA ASN A 53 -4.43 2.26 5.22
C ASN A 53 -3.56 3.21 4.41
N CYS A 54 -3.87 4.50 4.52
CA CYS A 54 -3.04 5.56 3.97
C CYS A 54 -2.55 6.43 5.12
N GLY A 55 -1.23 6.40 5.35
CA GLY A 55 -0.49 7.36 6.17
C GLY A 55 0.39 8.25 5.30
N GLY A 56 1.04 9.25 5.88
CA GLY A 56 1.98 10.11 5.15
C GLY A 56 1.59 11.58 5.12
N SER A 57 2.36 12.35 4.35
CA SER A 57 2.30 13.82 4.29
C SER A 57 1.42 14.30 3.14
N ARG A 58 1.16 15.61 3.05
CA ARG A 58 0.38 16.23 1.96
C ARG A 58 0.97 16.01 0.55
N THR A 59 2.20 15.54 0.44
CA THR A 59 2.90 15.32 -0.84
C THR A 59 3.17 13.85 -1.12
N ARG A 60 3.01 12.97 -0.13
CA ARG A 60 3.27 11.53 -0.28
C ARG A 60 2.35 10.67 0.55
N SER A 61 1.81 9.65 -0.10
CA SER A 61 0.95 8.64 0.48
C SER A 61 1.78 7.40 0.74
N HIS A 62 1.92 7.05 2.02
CA HIS A 62 2.38 5.75 2.47
C HIS A 62 1.17 4.84 2.63
N CYS A 63 1.00 3.96 1.65
CA CYS A 63 -0.05 2.97 1.63
C CYS A 63 0.41 1.67 2.25
N ILE A 64 -0.42 1.06 3.08
CA ILE A 64 -0.21 -0.28 3.62
C ILE A 64 -1.51 -1.06 3.42
N CYS A 65 -1.49 -2.11 2.62
CA CYS A 65 -2.65 -2.94 2.30
C CYS A 65 -2.41 -4.38 2.74
N GLN A 66 -3.47 -5.05 3.19
CA GLN A 66 -3.45 -6.50 3.39
C GLN A 66 -3.67 -7.21 2.06
N LEU A 67 -3.06 -8.37 1.85
CA LEU A 67 -3.29 -9.20 0.67
C LEU A 67 -4.19 -10.37 1.00
N ARG A 68 -5.01 -10.83 0.05
CA ARG A 68 -5.90 -12.01 0.23
C ARG A 68 -5.16 -13.35 0.32
N ARG A 69 -3.84 -13.32 0.53
CA ARG A 69 -2.96 -14.47 0.68
C ARG A 69 -2.19 -14.43 1.99
N LYS A 70 -1.73 -15.60 2.41
CA LYS A 70 -0.83 -15.75 3.55
C LYS A 70 0.63 -15.69 3.10
N CYS A 71 1.45 -15.20 4.02
CA CYS A 71 2.90 -15.31 4.04
C CYS A 71 3.22 -16.23 5.22
#